data_AF-A0A959Z4A0-F1
#
_entry.id   AF-A0A959Z4A0-F1
#
_cell.length_a   1.000
_cell.length_b   1.000
_cell.length_c   1.000
_cell.angle_alpha   90.00
_cell.angle_beta   90.00
_cell.angle_gamma   90.00
#
_symmetry.space_group_name_H-M   'P 1'
#
loop_
_entity.id
_entity.type
_entity.pdbx_description
1 polymer ?
#
loop_
_entity_poly.entity_id
_entity_poly.type
_entity_poly.pdbx_seq_one_letter_code
_entity_poly.pdbx_strand_id
1 'polypeptide(L)'
;DADSAHSAESMKWKIKRESNDELRQRFVDRTVQQAETIGLTVPDPDLKWNEERGHYDFGPIDWDEFWNVVKGNGPCNRDRMKARREAHENGRWVREAAAAHAAKKAARKTAA
;
A
#
# COMPACT_ATOMS: atom_id res chain seq x y z
N ASP A 1 -8.35 11.01 9.89
CA ASP A 1 -8.98 11.38 8.60
C ASP A 1 -8.77 12.84 8.19
N ALA A 2 -8.77 13.80 9.13
CA ALA A 2 -8.67 15.23 8.84
C ALA A 2 -7.40 15.63 8.03
N ASP A 3 -6.30 14.90 8.20
CA ASP A 3 -5.04 15.20 7.50
C ASP A 3 -4.94 14.59 6.09
N SER A 4 -6.01 13.95 5.60
CA SER A 4 -6.03 13.36 4.26
C SER A 4 -6.50 14.37 3.21
N ALA A 5 -5.55 15.07 2.60
CA ALA A 5 -5.79 16.10 1.59
C ALA A 5 -6.71 15.69 0.42
N HIS A 6 -6.74 14.41 0.06
CA HIS A 6 -7.54 13.90 -1.07
C HIS A 6 -8.87 13.25 -0.67
N SER A 7 -9.20 13.17 0.62
CA SER A 7 -10.37 12.39 1.07
C SER A 7 -11.70 12.99 0.61
N ALA A 8 -11.88 14.31 0.67
CA ALA A 8 -13.15 14.95 0.29
C ALA A 8 -13.49 14.76 -1.20
N GLU A 9 -12.53 14.97 -2.10
CA GLU A 9 -12.71 14.82 -3.55
C GLU A 9 -12.85 13.34 -3.94
N SER A 10 -12.04 12.46 -3.35
CA SER A 10 -12.12 11.01 -3.61
C SER A 10 -13.45 10.41 -3.17
N MET A 11 -14.01 10.88 -2.05
CA MET A 11 -15.35 10.46 -1.59
C MET A 11 -16.44 11.02 -2.50
N LYS A 12 -16.36 12.29 -2.90
CA LYS A 12 -17.32 12.93 -3.81
C LYS A 12 -17.44 12.18 -5.14
N TRP A 13 -16.31 11.73 -5.69
CA TRP A 13 -16.29 10.96 -6.95
C TRP A 13 -16.43 9.46 -6.76
N LYS A 14 -16.67 8.99 -5.53
CA LYS A 14 -16.81 7.56 -5.17
C LYS A 14 -15.58 6.71 -5.56
N ILE A 15 -14.41 7.34 -5.66
CA ILE A 15 -13.11 6.66 -5.75
C ILE A 15 -12.81 6.02 -4.40
N LYS A 16 -13.06 6.75 -3.32
CA LYS A 16 -13.07 6.26 -1.94
C LYS A 16 -14.52 6.07 -1.52
N ARG A 17 -14.85 4.92 -0.95
CA ARG A 17 -16.22 4.59 -0.49
C ARG A 17 -16.38 4.70 1.01
N GLU A 18 -15.27 4.59 1.74
CA GLU A 18 -15.19 4.53 3.21
C GLU A 18 -13.93 5.28 3.63
N SER A 19 -13.96 5.92 4.80
CA SER A 19 -12.86 6.73 5.32
C SER A 19 -11.60 5.87 5.61
N ASN A 20 -10.44 6.51 5.80
CA ASN A 20 -9.24 5.72 6.12
C ASN A 20 -9.36 5.15 7.53
N ASP A 21 -9.95 5.91 8.45
CA ASP A 21 -10.15 5.48 9.83
C ASP A 21 -11.24 4.40 9.93
N GLU A 22 -12.31 4.46 9.14
CA GLU A 22 -13.35 3.42 9.05
C GLU A 22 -12.77 2.08 8.57
N LEU A 23 -11.94 2.12 7.51
CA LEU A 23 -11.26 0.93 7.00
C LEU A 23 -10.25 0.37 8.02
N ARG A 24 -9.51 1.25 8.70
CA ARG A 24 -8.56 0.85 9.74
C ARG A 24 -9.26 0.20 10.93
N GLN A 25 -10.34 0.80 11.44
CA GLN A 25 -11.11 0.25 12.56
C GLN A 25 -11.60 -1.15 12.24
N ARG A 26 -12.25 -1.32 11.08
CA ARG A 26 -12.74 -2.63 10.63
C ARG A 26 -11.64 -3.67 10.48
N PHE A 27 -10.47 -3.25 10.01
CA PHE A 27 -9.31 -4.14 9.93
C PHE A 27 -8.87 -4.60 11.32
N VAL A 28 -8.74 -3.68 12.28
CA VAL A 28 -8.38 -4.00 13.67
C VAL A 28 -9.39 -4.98 14.27
N ASP A 29 -10.69 -4.68 14.19
CA ASP A 29 -11.74 -5.52 14.81
C ASP A 29 -11.70 -6.98 14.35
N ARG A 30 -11.38 -7.20 13.07
CA ARG A 30 -11.29 -8.54 12.49
C ARG A 30 -9.94 -9.21 12.79
N THR A 31 -8.86 -8.45 12.74
CA THR A 31 -7.50 -9.00 12.78
C THR A 31 -7.08 -9.37 14.20
N VAL A 32 -7.55 -8.64 15.22
CA VAL A 32 -7.28 -8.98 16.62
C VAL A 32 -7.81 -10.38 16.96
N GLN A 33 -9.06 -10.67 16.58
CA GLN A 33 -9.66 -11.99 16.77
C GLN A 33 -8.88 -13.10 16.04
N GLN A 34 -8.39 -12.81 14.84
CA GLN A 34 -7.56 -13.74 14.08
C GLN A 34 -6.22 -14.03 14.79
N ALA A 35 -5.56 -12.98 15.32
CA ALA A 35 -4.32 -13.11 16.08
C ALA A 35 -4.50 -13.95 17.34
N GLU A 36 -5.56 -13.69 18.11
CA GLU A 36 -5.91 -14.47 19.31
C GLU A 36 -6.16 -15.95 18.97
N THR A 37 -6.85 -16.23 17.86
CA THR A 37 -7.13 -17.61 17.41
C THR A 37 -5.85 -18.40 17.15
N ILE A 38 -4.79 -17.74 16.69
CA ILE A 38 -3.48 -18.37 16.43
C ILE A 38 -2.49 -18.20 17.60
N GLY A 39 -2.94 -17.70 18.75
CA GLY A 39 -2.13 -17.54 19.95
C GLY A 39 -1.10 -16.40 19.87
N LEU A 40 -1.30 -15.41 19.01
CA LEU A 40 -0.46 -14.22 18.93
C LEU A 40 -1.02 -13.07 19.76
N THR A 41 -0.11 -12.25 20.30
CA THR A 41 -0.45 -11.00 20.98
C THR A 41 -0.12 -9.82 20.08
N VAL A 42 -1.05 -8.88 19.95
CA VAL A 42 -0.81 -7.62 19.22
C VAL A 42 0.06 -6.70 20.10
N PRO A 43 1.14 -6.10 19.57
CA PRO A 43 2.06 -5.26 20.33
C PRO A 43 1.49 -3.84 20.51
N ASP A 44 0.31 -3.73 21.13
CA ASP A 44 -0.34 -2.47 21.47
C ASP A 44 -0.90 -2.57 22.90
N PRO A 45 -0.29 -1.88 23.88
CA PRO A 45 -0.73 -1.95 25.28
C PRO A 45 -2.07 -1.25 25.54
N ASP A 46 -2.51 -0.36 24.64
CA ASP A 46 -3.79 0.34 24.76
C ASP A 46 -4.95 -0.44 24.10
N LEU A 47 -4.64 -1.54 23.42
CA LEU A 47 -5.61 -2.36 22.70
C LEU A 47 -6.59 -3.03 23.66
N LYS A 48 -7.88 -2.69 23.53
CA LYS A 48 -8.94 -3.31 24.33
C LYS A 48 -10.27 -3.35 23.60
N TRP A 49 -11.07 -4.38 23.87
CA TRP A 49 -12.45 -4.43 23.40
C TRP A 49 -13.29 -3.40 24.15
N ASN A 50 -14.04 -2.58 23.40
CA ASN A 50 -14.99 -1.61 23.92
C ASN A 50 -16.42 -2.08 23.62
N GLU A 51 -17.11 -2.59 24.66
CA GLU A 51 -18.47 -3.12 24.54
C GLU A 51 -19.50 -2.06 24.12
N GLU A 52 -19.34 -0.80 24.56
CA GLU A 52 -20.27 0.29 24.23
C GLU A 52 -20.19 0.68 22.76
N ARG A 53 -18.99 0.64 22.18
CA ARG A 53 -18.75 0.97 20.77
C ARG A 53 -18.92 -0.24 19.84
N GLY A 54 -18.79 -1.45 20.37
CA GLY A 54 -18.71 -2.68 19.56
C GLY A 54 -17.45 -2.73 18.69
N HIS A 55 -16.35 -2.15 19.17
CA HIS A 55 -15.09 -1.99 18.46
C HIS A 55 -13.90 -2.16 19.40
N TYR A 56 -12.73 -2.48 18.87
CA TYR A 56 -11.48 -2.35 19.63
C TYR A 56 -11.02 -0.89 19.67
N ASP A 57 -10.74 -0.37 20.87
CA ASP A 57 -9.93 0.83 21.03
C ASP A 57 -8.46 0.42 20.88
N PHE A 58 -7.68 1.19 20.11
CA PHE A 58 -6.26 0.94 19.86
C PHE A 58 -5.44 2.22 20.08
N GLY A 59 -4.15 2.05 20.35
CA GLY A 59 -3.23 3.12 20.69
C GLY A 59 -2.98 4.12 19.55
N PRO A 60 -2.38 5.28 19.86
CA PRO A 60 -2.05 6.27 18.85
C PRO A 60 -1.01 5.73 17.85
N ILE A 61 -1.19 6.07 16.58
CA ILE A 61 -0.21 5.76 15.53
C ILE A 61 0.91 6.78 15.59
N ASP A 62 2.16 6.31 15.43
CA ASP A 62 3.30 7.18 15.18
C ASP A 62 3.21 7.77 13.77
N TRP A 63 2.54 8.93 13.67
CA TRP A 63 2.35 9.64 12.42
C TRP A 63 3.65 10.27 11.90
N ASP A 64 4.62 10.56 12.77
CA ASP A 64 5.91 11.11 12.35
C ASP A 64 6.75 10.03 11.64
N GLU A 65 6.79 8.81 12.19
CA GLU A 65 7.37 7.66 11.50
C GLU A 65 6.67 7.41 10.17
N PHE A 66 5.33 7.36 10.15
CA PHE A 66 4.55 7.17 8.93
C PHE A 66 4.96 8.15 7.82
N TRP A 67 5.00 9.45 8.14
CA TRP A 67 5.36 10.46 7.14
C TRP A 67 6.84 10.42 6.75
N ASN A 68 7.74 10.05 7.66
CA ASN A 68 9.15 9.82 7.32
C ASN A 68 9.30 8.68 6.29
N VAL A 69 8.58 7.58 6.49
CA VAL A 69 8.58 6.44 5.54
C VAL A 69 8.00 6.87 4.19
N VAL A 70 6.86 7.57 4.17
CA VAL A 70 6.23 8.06 2.93
C VAL A 70 7.16 8.99 2.16
N LYS A 71 7.91 9.86 2.85
CA LYS A 71 8.89 10.78 2.25
C LYS A 71 10.17 10.09 1.75
N GLY A 72 10.31 8.77 1.91
CA GLY A 72 11.46 8.02 1.40
C GLY A 72 12.57 7.77 2.42
N ASN A 73 12.35 8.10 3.70
CA ASN A 73 13.35 7.97 4.76
C ASN A 73 13.10 6.78 5.69
N GLY A 74 12.28 5.82 5.26
CA GLY A 74 12.08 4.57 5.99
C GLY A 74 13.20 3.55 5.76
N PRO A 75 13.14 2.42 6.49
CA PRO A 75 14.26 1.48 6.60
C PRO A 75 14.70 0.88 5.26
N CYS A 76 13.77 0.70 4.32
CA CYS A 76 14.04 0.00 3.05
C CYS A 76 13.79 0.86 1.80
N ASN A 77 13.40 2.14 1.93
CA ASN A 77 12.97 2.94 0.78
C ASN A 77 14.07 3.06 -0.29
N ARG A 78 15.31 3.33 0.12
CA ARG A 78 16.46 3.43 -0.78
C ARG A 78 16.72 2.11 -1.51
N ASP A 79 16.69 0.99 -0.79
CA ASP A 79 16.94 -0.33 -1.37
C ASP A 79 15.83 -0.76 -2.33
N ARG A 80 14.55 -0.49 -1.98
CA ARG A 80 13.41 -0.76 -2.86
C ARG A 80 13.53 0.04 -4.17
N MET A 81 13.85 1.32 -4.09
CA MET A 81 14.02 2.16 -5.27
C MET A 81 15.23 1.74 -6.10
N LYS A 82 16.36 1.42 -5.46
CA LYS A 82 17.56 0.91 -6.12
C LYS A 82 17.23 -0.37 -6.89
N ALA A 83 16.64 -1.37 -6.24
CA ALA A 83 16.30 -2.64 -6.87
C ALA A 83 15.39 -2.46 -8.10
N ARG A 84 14.39 -1.56 -8.02
CA ARG A 84 13.51 -1.26 -9.16
C ARG A 84 14.23 -0.53 -10.29
N ARG A 85 15.08 0.46 -9.98
CA ARG A 85 15.88 1.16 -10.99
C ARG A 85 16.85 0.21 -11.67
N GLU A 86 17.57 -0.61 -10.91
CA GLU A 86 18.51 -1.59 -11.45
C GLU A 86 17.82 -2.63 -12.33
N ALA A 87 16.68 -3.18 -11.89
CA ALA A 87 15.90 -4.09 -12.73
C ALA A 87 15.43 -3.43 -14.03
N HIS A 88 15.04 -2.15 -13.97
CA HIS A 88 14.65 -1.39 -15.16
C HIS A 88 15.84 -1.16 -16.09
N GLU A 89 16.96 -0.64 -15.59
CA GLU A 89 18.14 -0.34 -16.42
C GLU A 89 18.79 -1.60 -16.98
N ASN A 90 19.02 -2.61 -16.14
CA ASN A 90 19.64 -3.86 -16.57
C ASN A 90 18.72 -4.65 -17.53
N GLY A 91 17.40 -4.48 -17.40
CA GLY A 91 16.42 -5.06 -18.31
C GLY A 91 16.18 -4.26 -19.60
N ARG A 92 16.89 -3.13 -19.81
CA ARG A 92 16.66 -2.24 -20.97
C ARG A 92 16.83 -2.98 -22.30
N TRP A 93 17.92 -3.74 -22.44
CA TRP A 93 18.21 -4.47 -23.67
C TRP A 93 17.09 -5.49 -24.03
N VAL A 94 16.45 -6.10 -23.03
CA VAL A 94 15.34 -7.03 -23.25
C VAL A 94 14.14 -6.29 -23.85
N ARG A 95 13.82 -5.12 -23.30
CA ARG A 95 12.71 -4.29 -23.82
C ARG A 95 12.99 -3.82 -25.24
N GLU A 96 14.21 -3.39 -25.52
CA GLU A 96 14.65 -2.98 -26.86
C GLU A 96 14.61 -4.15 -27.85
N ALA A 97 15.10 -5.32 -27.45
CA ALA A 97 15.06 -6.53 -28.28
C ALA A 97 13.62 -6.96 -28.61
N ALA A 98 12.73 -6.93 -27.61
CA ALA A 98 11.31 -7.26 -27.80
C ALA A 98 10.62 -6.27 -28.76
N ALA A 99 10.87 -4.97 -28.58
CA ALA A 99 10.34 -3.93 -29.47
C ALA A 99 10.84 -4.08 -30.92
N ALA A 100 12.15 -4.32 -31.10
CA ALA A 100 12.74 -4.51 -32.42
C ALA A 100 12.20 -5.79 -33.10
N HIS A 101 12.02 -6.88 -32.35
CA HIS A 101 11.43 -8.11 -32.87
C HIS A 101 9.97 -7.90 -33.31
N ALA A 102 9.17 -7.23 -32.49
CA ALA A 102 7.78 -6.90 -32.80
C ALA A 102 7.67 -6.03 -34.07
N ALA A 103 8.53 -5.02 -34.20
CA ALA A 103 8.57 -4.17 -35.40
C ALA A 103 8.88 -4.97 -36.68
N LYS A 104 9.87 -5.88 -36.62
CA LYS A 104 10.21 -6.77 -37.75
C LYS A 104 9.03 -7.66 -38.14
N LYS A 105 8.33 -8.23 -37.14
CA LYS A 105 7.16 -9.08 -37.38
C LYS A 105 6.00 -8.31 -37.99
N ALA A 106 5.76 -7.08 -37.54
CA ALA A 106 4.73 -6.20 -38.10
C ALA A 106 5.04 -5.85 -39.57
N ALA A 107 6.27 -5.44 -39.87
CA ALA A 107 6.69 -5.12 -41.23
C ALA A 107 6.51 -6.30 -42.21
N ARG A 108 6.89 -7.52 -41.78
CA ARG A 108 6.67 -8.74 -42.56
C ARG A 108 5.20 -9.03 -42.82
N LYS A 109 4.32 -8.76 -41.84
CA LYS A 109 2.88 -8.95 -41.99
C LYS A 109 2.26 -7.93 -42.95
N THR A 110 2.77 -6.70 -42.98
CA THR A 110 2.29 -5.66 -43.90
C THR A 110 2.80 -5.87 -45.34
N ALA A 111 3.95 -6.49 -45.50
CA ALA A 111 4.53 -6.79 -46.81
C ALA A 111 3.99 -8.07 -47.48
N ALA A 112 3.21 -8.89 -46.75
CA ALA A 112 2.55 -10.09 -47.23
C ALA A 112 1.07 -9.80 -47.50
#